data_AF-A0AAW0IXT1-F1
#
_entry.id   AF-A0AAW0IXT1-F1
#
_cell.length_a   1.000
_cell.length_b   1.000
_cell.length_c   1.000
_cell.angle_alpha   90.00
_cell.angle_beta   90.00
_cell.angle_gamma   90.00
#
_symmetry.space_group_name_H-M   'P 1'
#
loop_
_entity.id
_entity.type
_entity.pdbx_description
1 polymer ?
#
loop_
_entity_poly.entity_id
_entity_poly.type
_entity_poly.pdbx_seq_one_letter_code
_entity_poly.pdbx_strand_id
1 'polypeptide(L)'
;MADDDPYGTGQMFHLNPALPHPIFNTELYAPEMPLSTDGPYLQILEQPKQRGFRFRYVCEGPSHGGLPGASSEKNKKSYPQVKVSLESTTLTA
;
A
#
# COMPACT_ATOMS: atom_id res chain seq x y z
N MET A 1 -31.03 -30.92 27.73
CA MET A 1 -31.12 -30.99 26.26
C MET A 1 -29.93 -30.23 25.74
N ALA A 2 -28.90 -30.98 25.36
CA ALA A 2 -27.76 -30.45 24.64
C ALA A 2 -28.17 -30.43 23.17
N ASP A 3 -28.26 -29.25 22.60
CA ASP A 3 -28.28 -29.09 21.14
C ASP A 3 -26.97 -28.40 20.79
N ASP A 4 -26.11 -29.18 20.16
CA ASP A 4 -24.84 -28.80 19.54
C ASP A 4 -25.03 -27.60 18.58
N ASP A 5 -24.22 -26.57 18.78
CA ASP A 5 -24.02 -25.51 17.79
C ASP A 5 -22.92 -25.99 16.81
N PRO A 6 -23.24 -26.36 15.55
CA PRO A 6 -22.28 -27.00 14.64
C PRO A 6 -21.27 -26.03 14.01
N TYR A 7 -21.32 -24.75 14.35
CA TYR A 7 -20.30 -23.76 13.99
C TYR A 7 -19.49 -23.39 15.23
N GLY A 8 -18.71 -24.36 15.70
CA GLY A 8 -17.63 -24.11 16.63
C GLY A 8 -16.80 -22.94 16.13
N THR A 9 -16.58 -21.97 17.03
CA THR A 9 -15.76 -20.77 16.90
C THR A 9 -14.55 -21.00 16.00
N GLY A 10 -14.77 -20.80 14.70
CA GLY A 10 -13.79 -21.01 13.66
C GLY A 10 -12.68 -19.99 13.84
N GLN A 11 -11.55 -20.48 14.34
CA GLN A 11 -10.24 -19.87 14.28
C GLN A 11 -9.94 -19.41 12.85
N MET A 12 -10.40 -18.21 12.47
CA MET A 12 -10.10 -17.62 11.16
C MET A 12 -9.38 -16.28 11.26
N PHE A 13 -9.06 -15.82 12.47
CA PHE A 13 -8.27 -14.59 12.66
C PHE A 13 -7.44 -14.54 13.94
N HIS A 14 -7.11 -15.69 14.56
CA HIS A 14 -6.05 -15.68 15.58
C HIS A 14 -4.70 -15.59 14.87
N LEU A 15 -4.33 -14.36 14.49
CA LEU A 15 -2.99 -14.02 14.02
C LEU A 15 -2.02 -14.45 15.10
N ASN A 16 -1.29 -15.54 14.87
CA ASN A 16 -0.15 -15.92 15.68
C ASN A 16 0.88 -14.79 15.57
N PRO A 17 1.16 -14.03 16.65
CA PRO A 17 2.13 -12.94 16.60
C PRO A 17 3.58 -13.43 16.48
N ALA A 18 3.79 -14.76 16.55
CA ALA A 18 5.09 -15.41 16.44
C ALA A 18 5.42 -15.92 15.01
N LEU A 19 4.49 -15.84 14.05
CA LEU A 19 4.77 -16.22 12.67
C LEU A 19 5.15 -14.98 11.86
N PRO A 20 6.39 -14.86 11.35
CA PRO A 20 6.74 -13.80 10.43
C PRO A 20 5.96 -14.00 9.15
N HIS A 21 4.88 -13.23 8.95
CA HIS A 21 4.21 -13.18 7.67
C HIS A 21 5.20 -12.55 6.67
N PRO A 22 5.65 -13.28 5.63
CA PRO A 22 6.64 -12.76 4.68
C PRO A 22 6.14 -11.54 3.91
N ILE A 23 4.83 -11.28 3.96
CA ILE A 23 4.17 -10.12 3.33
C ILE A 23 4.41 -8.82 4.13
N PHE A 24 4.61 -8.90 5.44
CA PHE A 24 4.74 -7.73 6.32
C PHE A 24 6.09 -7.64 7.05
N ASN A 25 7.03 -8.56 6.76
CA ASN A 25 8.36 -8.51 7.32
C ASN A 25 9.19 -7.40 6.65
N THR A 26 9.11 -6.20 7.20
CA THR A 26 10.03 -5.08 6.91
C THR A 26 11.49 -5.49 7.06
N GLU A 27 11.78 -6.46 7.94
CA GLU A 27 13.13 -6.99 8.21
C GLU A 27 13.73 -7.83 7.06
N LEU A 28 12.91 -8.29 6.10
CA LEU A 28 13.40 -8.99 4.90
C LEU A 28 13.77 -8.03 3.76
N TYR A 29 13.44 -6.74 3.89
CA TYR A 29 14.10 -5.71 3.09
C TYR A 29 15.49 -5.49 3.70
N ALA A 30 16.50 -6.13 3.11
CA ALA A 30 17.90 -5.83 3.39
C ALA A 30 18.10 -4.31 3.44
N PRO A 31 18.97 -3.78 4.34
CA PRO A 31 19.24 -2.36 4.39
C PRO A 31 19.72 -1.93 3.02
N GLU A 32 18.87 -1.15 2.35
CA GLU A 32 19.13 -0.34 1.17
C GLU A 32 20.42 -0.75 0.45
N MET A 33 20.34 -1.81 -0.37
CA MET A 33 21.24 -1.87 -1.52
C MET A 33 21.04 -0.53 -2.22
N PRO A 34 22.05 0.36 -2.30
CA PRO A 34 21.91 1.56 -3.08
C PRO A 34 21.66 1.04 -4.50
N LEU A 35 20.40 1.11 -4.93
CA LEU A 35 20.05 0.90 -6.31
C LEU A 35 20.91 1.94 -7.03
N SER A 36 21.95 1.52 -7.74
CA SER A 36 22.81 2.43 -8.47
C SER A 36 21.89 3.25 -9.37
N THR A 37 21.63 4.50 -9.00
CA THR A 37 20.73 5.43 -9.69
C THR A 37 21.43 5.99 -10.92
N ASP A 38 22.15 5.15 -11.65
CA ASP A 38 22.94 5.48 -12.84
C ASP A 38 22.04 5.61 -14.09
N GLY A 39 20.75 5.89 -13.89
CA GLY A 39 19.74 5.86 -14.94
C GLY A 39 18.40 6.45 -14.52
N PRO A 40 17.44 6.56 -15.47
CA PRO A 40 16.10 7.04 -15.19
C PRO A 40 15.46 6.25 -14.05
N TYR A 41 14.95 6.95 -13.05
CA TYR A 41 14.23 6.33 -11.94
C TYR A 41 12.87 6.98 -11.73
N LEU A 42 11.99 6.23 -11.08
CA LEU A 42 10.66 6.70 -10.70
C LEU A 42 10.64 6.97 -9.20
N GLN A 43 10.23 8.17 -8.83
CA GLN A 43 10.05 8.59 -7.45
C GLN A 43 8.55 8.69 -7.15
N ILE A 44 8.09 8.02 -6.08
CA ILE A 44 6.74 8.23 -5.56
C ILE A 44 6.75 9.54 -4.76
N LEU A 45 5.99 10.53 -5.23
CA LEU A 45 5.86 11.83 -4.56
C LEU A 45 4.74 11.82 -3.52
N GLU A 46 3.65 11.09 -3.80
CA GLU A 46 2.54 10.92 -2.89
C GLU A 46 2.04 9.47 -2.94
N GLN A 47 2.08 8.79 -1.79
CA GLN A 47 1.56 7.43 -1.66
C GLN A 47 0.03 7.42 -1.69
N PRO A 48 -0.63 6.33 -2.09
CA PRO A 48 -2.06 6.16 -1.85
C PRO A 48 -2.36 6.10 -0.35
N LYS A 49 -3.56 6.54 0.03
CA LYS A 49 -4.03 6.41 1.40
C LYS A 49 -4.16 4.95 1.78
N GLN A 50 -3.54 4.57 2.90
CA GLN A 50 -3.44 3.17 3.33
C GLN A 50 -4.78 2.51 3.67
N ARG A 51 -5.77 3.29 4.12
CA ARG A 51 -7.07 2.80 4.60
C ARG A 51 -8.21 3.73 4.20
N GLY A 52 -9.43 3.20 4.28
CA GLY A 52 -10.65 3.97 4.07
C GLY A 52 -11.10 4.10 2.62
N PHE A 53 -10.36 3.54 1.66
CA PHE A 53 -10.87 3.32 0.31
C PHE A 53 -11.65 2.02 0.24
N ARG A 54 -12.74 2.01 -0.52
CA ARG A 54 -13.63 0.85 -0.66
C ARG A 54 -13.54 0.31 -2.07
N PHE A 55 -13.09 -0.94 -2.19
CA PHE A 55 -13.23 -1.71 -3.43
C PHE A 55 -14.70 -2.03 -3.70
N ARG A 56 -15.06 -2.08 -4.98
CA ARG A 56 -16.46 -2.10 -5.45
C ARG A 56 -16.68 -3.25 -6.41
N TYR A 57 -17.89 -3.81 -6.37
CA TYR A 57 -18.31 -4.83 -7.34
C TYR A 57 -18.64 -4.18 -8.68
N VAL A 58 -18.52 -4.95 -9.76
CA VAL A 58 -18.85 -4.49 -11.13
C VAL A 58 -20.31 -4.03 -11.23
N CYS A 59 -21.23 -4.68 -10.53
CA CYS A 59 -22.65 -4.31 -10.55
C CYS A 59 -22.97 -2.95 -9.91
N GLU A 60 -22.03 -2.33 -9.17
CA GLU A 60 -22.21 -0.99 -8.60
C GLU A 60 -22.04 0.13 -9.63
N GLY A 61 -21.58 -0.18 -10.85
CA GLY A 61 -21.35 0.79 -11.92
C GLY A 61 -20.08 1.65 -11.71
N PRO A 62 -19.72 2.50 -12.70
CA PRO A 62 -18.51 3.30 -12.65
C PRO A 62 -18.63 4.52 -11.70
N SER A 63 -17.49 5.17 -11.43
CA SER A 63 -17.40 6.52 -10.82
C SER A 63 -17.64 6.66 -9.30
N HIS A 64 -17.33 5.64 -8.49
CA HIS A 64 -17.38 5.71 -7.00
C HIS A 64 -16.26 6.54 -6.33
N GLY A 65 -15.63 7.44 -7.09
CA GLY A 65 -14.49 8.25 -6.65
C GLY A 65 -13.14 7.53 -6.83
N GLY A 66 -12.09 8.33 -7.01
CA GLY A 66 -10.72 7.84 -7.16
C GLY A 66 -10.05 7.52 -5.82
N LEU A 67 -9.00 6.70 -5.86
CA LEU A 67 -8.16 6.40 -4.71
C LEU A 67 -7.47 7.69 -4.21
N PRO A 68 -7.69 8.12 -2.95
CA PRO A 68 -7.08 9.34 -2.45
C PRO A 68 -5.60 9.14 -2.12
N GLY A 69 -4.84 10.23 -2.18
CA GLY A 69 -3.46 10.28 -1.69
C GLY A 69 -3.39 10.22 -0.16
N ALA A 70 -2.23 9.84 0.37
CA ALA A 70 -1.98 9.69 1.80
C ALA A 70 -2.17 11.00 2.56
N SER A 71 -1.87 12.13 1.93
CA SER A 71 -2.03 13.48 2.51
C SER A 71 -3.42 14.09 2.29
N SER A 72 -4.33 13.37 1.62
CA SER A 72 -5.64 13.93 1.27
C SER A 72 -6.49 14.16 2.52
N GLU A 73 -7.06 15.36 2.63
CA GLU A 73 -7.99 15.76 3.68
C GLU A 73 -9.37 16.13 3.11
N LYS A 74 -10.36 16.33 3.99
CA LYS A 74 -11.75 16.64 3.59
C LYS A 74 -11.86 17.84 2.64
N ASN A 75 -11.08 18.88 2.90
CA ASN A 75 -11.11 20.14 2.14
C ASN A 75 -9.91 20.30 1.19
N LYS A 76 -8.97 19.34 1.20
CA LYS A 76 -7.75 19.37 0.39
C LYS A 76 -7.52 17.98 -0.18
N LYS A 77 -8.19 17.70 -1.30
CA LYS A 77 -8.06 16.42 -1.99
C LYS A 77 -6.69 16.33 -2.66
N SER A 78 -6.04 15.20 -2.50
CA SER A 78 -4.80 14.85 -3.18
C SER A 78 -4.89 13.40 -3.67
N TYR A 79 -3.96 12.98 -4.51
CA TYR A 79 -4.02 11.70 -5.22
C TYR A 79 -2.63 11.07 -5.28
N PRO A 80 -2.53 9.75 -5.48
CA PRO A 80 -1.25 9.10 -5.69
C PRO A 80 -0.48 9.77 -6.83
N GLN A 81 0.77 10.13 -6.58
CA GLN A 81 1.60 10.87 -7.53
C GLN A 81 2.99 10.27 -7.64
N VAL A 82 3.50 10.23 -8.86
CA VAL A 82 4.85 9.78 -9.18
C VAL A 82 5.55 10.82 -10.06
N LYS A 83 6.88 10.77 -10.08
CA LYS A 83 7.75 11.59 -10.93
C LYS A 83 8.81 10.70 -11.55
N VAL A 84 9.02 10.84 -12.86
CA VAL A 84 10.19 10.27 -13.53
C VAL A 84 11.33 11.28 -13.40
N SER A 85 12.46 10.84 -12.87
CA SER A 85 13.66 11.64 -12.69
C SER A 85 14.79 11.06 -13.54
N LEU A 86 15.48 11.93 -14.24
CA LEU A 86 16.73 11.64 -14.95
C LEU A 86 17.86 12.23 -14.11
N GLU A 87 19.01 11.57 -14.07
CA GLU A 87 20.20 12.14 -13.44
C GLU A 87 20.56 13.46 -14.14
N SER A 88 20.68 14.56 -13.39
CA SER A 88 21.35 15.76 -13.90
C SER A 88 22.83 15.48 -13.81
N THR A 89 23.48 15.10 -14.91
CA THR A 89 24.95 15.12 -15.00
C THR A 89 25.39 16.52 -14.59
N THR A 90 25.95 16.66 -13.40
CA THR A 90 26.55 17.91 -12.96
C THR A 90 27.69 18.20 -13.92
N LEU A 91 27.52 19.18 -14.80
CA LEU A 91 28.63 19.79 -15.51
C LEU A 91 29.49 20.50 -14.47
N THR A 92 30.50 19.82 -13.94
CA THR A 92 31.67 20.48 -13.36
C THR A 92 32.35 21.24 -14.49
N ALA A 93 32.09 22.54 -14.54
CA ALA A 93 32.89 23.51 -15.30
C ALA A 93 34.06 23.99 -14.44
#